data_AF-A0A1V5FRF1-F1
#
_entry.id   AF-A0A1V5FRF1-F1
#
_cell.length_a   1.000
_cell.length_b   1.000
_cell.length_c   1.000
_cell.angle_alpha   90.00
_cell.angle_beta   90.00
_cell.angle_gamma   90.00
#
_symmetry.space_group_name_H-M   'P 1'
#
loop_
_entity.id
_entity.type
_entity.pdbx_description
1 polymer ?
#
loop_
_entity_poly.entity_id
_entity_poly.type
_entity_poly.pdbx_seq_one_letter_code
_entity_poly.pdbx_strand_id
1 'polypeptide(L)'
;MQMITMFLLLLTTGVGLSGITGYLIFGPLVFRHMQDRDSTVGHHAFSPAFLGYVLRGDFRSQGDNNLNGLATPAQLLLWSCILGGISSFALVAVYQWQSA
;
A
#
# COMPACT_ATOMS: atom_id res chain seq x y z
N MET A 1 2.03 29.88 -7.70
CA MET A 1 2.50 28.47 -7.79
C MET A 1 2.48 27.73 -6.45
N GLN A 2 2.80 28.36 -5.32
CA GLN A 2 2.86 27.70 -4.00
C GLN A 2 1.56 27.05 -3.50
N MET A 3 0.40 27.66 -3.77
CA MET A 3 -0.90 27.13 -3.31
C MET A 3 -1.22 25.75 -3.91
N ILE A 4 -0.85 25.53 -5.18
CA ILE A 4 -1.05 24.26 -5.88
C ILE A 4 -0.16 23.17 -5.27
N THR A 5 1.10 23.50 -4.96
CA THR A 5 2.04 22.57 -4.31
C THR A 5 1.53 22.13 -2.94
N MET A 6 1.00 23.06 -2.13
CA MET A 6 0.44 22.74 -0.81
C MET A 6 -0.81 21.86 -0.91
N PHE A 7 -1.69 22.15 -1.87
CA PHE A 7 -2.86 21.31 -2.13
C PHE A 7 -2.45 19.89 -2.53
N LEU A 8 -1.51 19.76 -3.46
CA LEU A 8 -1.01 18.44 -3.89
C LEU A 8 -0.34 17.70 -2.75
N LEU A 9 0.45 18.38 -1.91
CA LEU A 9 1.07 17.80 -0.71
C LEU A 9 0.02 17.21 0.23
N LEU A 10 -1.03 17.97 0.55
CA LEU A 10 -2.13 17.51 1.40
C LEU A 10 -2.86 16.32 0.75
N LEU A 11 -3.14 16.39 -0.55
CA LEU A 11 -3.82 15.34 -1.30
C LEU A 11 -3.01 14.04 -1.30
N THR A 12 -1.75 14.07 -1.72
CA THR A 12 -0.90 12.87 -1.81
C THR A 12 -0.64 12.27 -0.44
N THR A 13 -0.51 13.12 0.59
CA THR A 13 -0.36 12.68 1.98
C THR A 13 -1.63 12.00 2.47
N GLY A 14 -2.81 12.56 2.19
CA GLY A 14 -4.10 11.94 2.50
C GLY A 14 -4.30 10.59 1.81
N VAL A 15 -3.96 10.48 0.53
CA VAL A 15 -3.99 9.21 -0.22
C VAL A 15 -3.03 8.19 0.38
N GLY A 16 -1.82 8.61 0.74
CA GLY A 16 -0.83 7.75 1.40
C GLY A 16 -1.36 7.21 2.73
N LEU A 17 -1.92 8.09 3.58
CA LEU A 17 -2.55 7.72 4.85
C LEU A 17 -3.74 6.77 4.68
N SER A 18 -4.60 7.02 3.69
CA SER A 18 -5.70 6.11 3.36
C SER A 18 -5.19 4.73 2.92
N GLY A 19 -4.09 4.68 2.16
CA GLY A 19 -3.45 3.44 1.76
C GLY A 19 -2.87 2.67 2.95
N ILE A 20 -2.14 3.35 3.85
CA ILE A 20 -1.57 2.75 5.07
C ILE A 20 -2.68 2.16 5.94
N THR A 21 -3.69 2.97 6.26
CA THR A 21 -4.79 2.55 7.13
C THR A 21 -5.58 1.40 6.53
N GLY A 22 -5.87 1.44 5.23
CA GLY A 22 -6.53 0.33 4.55
C GLY A 22 -5.69 -0.94 4.55
N TYR A 23 -4.37 -0.85 4.31
CA TYR A 23 -3.49 -2.01 4.36
C TYR A 23 -3.41 -2.61 5.77
N LEU A 24 -3.39 -1.78 6.82
CA LEU A 24 -3.41 -2.25 8.21
C LEU A 24 -4.67 -3.05 8.56
N ILE A 25 -5.78 -2.82 7.85
CA ILE A 25 -7.02 -3.60 8.01
C ILE A 25 -6.96 -4.87 7.16
N PHE A 26 -6.79 -4.74 5.84
CA PHE A 26 -6.91 -5.89 4.92
C PHE A 26 -5.68 -6.79 4.89
N GLY A 27 -4.47 -6.24 5.03
CA GLY A 27 -3.21 -6.98 4.96
C GLY A 27 -3.13 -8.11 6.01
N PRO A 28 -3.34 -7.84 7.31
CA PRO A 28 -3.34 -8.87 8.34
C PRO A 28 -4.44 -9.93 8.15
N LEU A 29 -5.61 -9.54 7.64
CA LEU A 29 -6.69 -10.49 7.33
C LEU A 29 -6.29 -11.46 6.21
N VAL A 30 -5.65 -10.95 5.15
CA VAL A 30 -5.11 -11.76 4.05
C VAL A 30 -4.02 -12.71 4.57
N PHE A 31 -3.13 -12.23 5.43
CA PHE A 31 -2.08 -13.07 6.02
C PHE A 31 -2.66 -14.17 6.90
N ARG A 32 -3.64 -13.85 7.75
CA ARG A 32 -4.35 -14.84 8.56
C ARG A 32 -5.10 -15.86 7.70
N HIS A 33 -5.76 -15.41 6.63
CA HIS A 33 -6.43 -16.32 5.70
C HIS A 33 -5.46 -17.33 5.06
N MET A 34 -4.23 -16.90 4.75
CA MET A 34 -3.20 -17.81 4.26
C MET A 34 -2.67 -18.74 5.36
N GLN A 35 -2.55 -18.25 6.60
CA GLN A 35 -2.20 -19.10 7.76
C GLN A 35 -3.22 -20.21 7.95
N ASP A 36 -4.51 -19.88 7.88
CA ASP A 36 -5.59 -20.84 8.04
C ASP A 36 -5.62 -21.92 6.93
N ARG A 37 -4.88 -21.72 5.82
CA ARG A 37 -4.79 -22.64 4.67
C ARG A 37 -3.39 -23.21 4.43
N ASP A 38 -2.48 -23.05 5.38
CA ASP A 38 -1.08 -23.50 5.29
C ASP A 38 -0.35 -23.02 4.01
N SER A 39 -0.76 -21.87 3.46
CA SER A 39 -0.27 -21.31 2.19
C SER A 39 0.51 -20.00 2.41
N THR A 40 1.13 -19.84 3.58
CA THR A 40 1.73 -18.57 4.00
C THR A 40 3.03 -18.26 3.28
N VAL A 41 3.20 -16.98 2.96
CA VAL A 41 4.44 -16.45 2.41
C VAL A 41 5.03 -15.46 3.41
N GLY A 42 6.16 -15.81 3.99
CA GLY A 42 6.82 -15.03 5.04
C GLY A 42 6.23 -15.25 6.44
N HIS A 43 6.87 -14.66 7.45
CA HIS A 43 6.53 -14.92 8.86
C HIS A 43 5.39 -14.05 9.41
N HIS A 44 5.16 -12.87 8.82
CA HIS A 44 4.19 -11.87 9.29
C HIS A 44 3.64 -11.05 8.12
N ALA A 45 2.50 -10.37 8.34
CA ALA A 45 1.82 -9.51 7.35
C ALA A 45 2.65 -8.27 6.89
N PHE A 46 3.77 -7.98 7.55
CA PHE A 46 4.70 -6.92 7.17
C PHE A 46 6.05 -7.46 6.71
N SER A 47 6.16 -8.79 6.51
CA SER A 47 7.39 -9.37 6.00
C SER A 47 7.64 -8.89 4.57
N PRO A 48 8.90 -8.61 4.18
CA PRO A 48 9.22 -8.19 2.82
C PRO A 48 8.74 -9.18 1.76
N ALA A 49 8.77 -10.47 2.09
CA ALA A 49 8.27 -11.55 1.23
C ALA A 49 6.74 -11.44 1.02
N PHE A 50 5.97 -11.25 2.10
CA PHE A 50 4.51 -11.07 2.01
C PHE A 50 4.13 -9.78 1.27
N LEU A 51 4.79 -8.67 1.58
CA LEU A 51 4.57 -7.40 0.92
C LEU A 51 4.85 -7.51 -0.59
N GLY A 52 5.97 -8.13 -0.96
CA GLY A 52 6.32 -8.39 -2.36
C GLY A 52 5.30 -9.28 -3.06
N TYR A 53 4.82 -10.32 -2.38
CA TYR A 53 3.79 -11.23 -2.87
C TYR A 53 2.44 -10.51 -3.13
N VAL A 54 1.99 -9.67 -2.19
CA VAL A 54 0.76 -8.86 -2.34
C VAL A 54 0.93 -7.82 -3.44
N LEU A 55 2.09 -7.14 -3.51
CA LEU A 55 2.37 -6.13 -4.53
C LEU A 55 2.36 -6.72 -5.95
N ARG A 56 2.94 -7.91 -6.13
CA ARG A 56 3.00 -8.62 -7.40
C ARG A 56 1.66 -9.23 -7.82
N GLY A 57 0.75 -9.43 -6.88
CA GLY A 57 -0.53 -10.08 -7.16
C GLY A 57 -0.42 -11.60 -7.31
N ASP A 58 0.63 -12.21 -6.73
CA ASP A 58 0.88 -13.66 -6.81
C ASP A 58 -0.28 -14.50 -6.24
N PHE A 59 -1.12 -13.91 -5.37
CA PHE A 59 -2.35 -14.54 -4.85
C PHE A 59 -3.37 -14.94 -5.91
N ARG A 60 -3.30 -14.33 -7.11
CA ARG A 60 -4.18 -14.68 -8.22
C ARG A 60 -3.86 -16.07 -8.80
N SER A 61 -2.63 -16.56 -8.62
CA SER A 61 -2.21 -17.88 -9.09
C SER A 61 -2.84 -19.03 -8.30
N GLN A 62 -3.25 -18.79 -7.05
CA GLN A 62 -3.85 -19.82 -6.20
C GLN A 62 -5.31 -20.15 -6.56
N GLY A 63 -5.94 -19.36 -7.42
CA GLY A 63 -7.31 -19.60 -7.88
C GLY A 63 -8.41 -19.45 -6.81
N ASP A 64 -8.08 -18.93 -5.64
CA ASP A 64 -9.05 -18.72 -4.56
C ASP A 64 -9.76 -17.37 -4.70
N ASN A 65 -11.06 -17.43 -5.02
CA ASN A 65 -11.91 -16.26 -5.17
C ASN A 65 -12.10 -15.47 -3.87
N ASN A 66 -12.09 -16.15 -2.70
CA ASN A 66 -12.26 -15.46 -1.41
C ASN A 66 -10.98 -14.68 -1.06
N LEU A 67 -9.82 -15.33 -1.18
CA LEU A 67 -8.53 -14.66 -1.04
C LEU A 67 -8.36 -13.51 -2.04
N ASN A 68 -8.72 -13.71 -3.31
CA ASN A 68 -8.67 -12.65 -4.33
C ASN A 68 -9.52 -11.44 -3.94
N GLY A 69 -10.75 -11.66 -3.44
CA GLY A 69 -11.64 -10.58 -3.01
C GLY A 69 -11.07 -9.73 -1.87
N LEU A 70 -10.26 -10.34 -1.00
CA LEU A 70 -9.64 -9.66 0.15
C LEU A 70 -8.25 -9.09 -0.16
N ALA A 71 -7.48 -9.77 -1.00
CA ALA A 71 -6.11 -9.41 -1.35
C ALA A 71 -6.04 -8.31 -2.42
N THR A 72 -7.02 -8.21 -3.31
CA THR A 72 -7.09 -7.12 -4.31
C THR A 72 -7.21 -5.73 -3.67
N PRO A 73 -8.11 -5.48 -2.69
CA PRO A 73 -8.15 -4.20 -1.99
C PRO A 73 -6.87 -3.98 -1.17
N ALA A 74 -6.31 -5.01 -0.53
CA ALA A 74 -5.04 -4.90 0.18
C ALA A 74 -3.90 -4.44 -0.75
N GLN A 75 -3.82 -5.01 -1.96
CA GLN A 75 -2.84 -4.64 -2.97
C GLN A 75 -3.01 -3.18 -3.44
N LEU A 76 -4.24 -2.76 -3.74
CA LEU A 76 -4.52 -1.37 -4.15
C LEU A 76 -4.17 -0.36 -3.05
N LEU A 77 -4.47 -0.67 -1.79
CA LEU A 77 -4.19 0.18 -0.65
C LEU A 77 -2.69 0.26 -0.37
N LEU A 78 -1.97 -0.86 -0.52
CA LEU A 78 -0.52 -0.89 -0.43
C LEU A 78 0.14 -0.06 -1.54
N TRP A 79 -0.33 -0.16 -2.78
CA TRP A 79 0.13 0.71 -3.87
C TRP A 79 -0.17 2.18 -3.60
N SER A 80 -1.37 2.49 -3.09
CA SER A 80 -1.77 3.86 -2.75
C SER A 80 -0.89 4.47 -1.66
N CYS A 81 -0.53 3.67 -0.66
CA CYS A 81 0.45 4.05 0.37
C CYS A 81 1.80 4.42 -0.25
N ILE A 82 2.35 3.53 -1.09
CA ILE A 82 3.67 3.72 -1.69
C ILE A 82 3.68 4.94 -2.62
N LEU A 83 2.71 5.03 -3.52
CA LEU A 83 2.62 6.13 -4.47
C LEU A 83 2.34 7.46 -3.77
N GLY A 84 1.45 7.48 -2.77
CA GLY A 84 1.17 8.67 -1.97
C GLY A 84 2.40 9.15 -1.18
N GLY A 85 3.15 8.23 -0.57
CA GLY A 85 4.39 8.53 0.14
C GLY A 85 5.50 9.07 -0.77
N ILE A 86 5.76 8.40 -1.90
CA ILE A 86 6.76 8.83 -2.89
C ILE A 86 6.40 10.20 -3.47
N SER A 87 5.12 10.40 -3.82
CA SER A 87 4.66 11.67 -4.40
C SER A 87 4.77 12.81 -3.39
N SER A 88 4.39 12.58 -2.14
CA SER A 88 4.53 13.58 -1.07
C SER A 88 6.00 13.94 -0.84
N PHE A 89 6.89 12.94 -0.78
CA PHE A 89 8.34 13.17 -0.63
C PHE A 89 8.92 14.00 -1.79
N ALA A 90 8.56 13.66 -3.03
CA ALA A 90 9.00 14.40 -4.21
C ALA A 90 8.49 15.86 -4.20
N LEU A 91 7.24 16.08 -3.80
CA LEU A 91 6.65 17.41 -3.70
C LEU A 91 7.29 18.25 -2.59
N VAL A 92 7.67 17.65 -1.46
CA VAL A 92 8.43 18.34 -0.40
C VAL A 92 9.79 18.78 -0.94
N ALA A 93 10.50 17.90 -1.66
CA ALA A 93 11.79 18.25 -2.25
C ALA A 93 11.67 19.43 -3.25
N VAL A 94 10.64 19.41 -4.10
CA VAL A 94 10.35 20.52 -5.02
C VAL A 94 10.01 21.81 -4.28
N TYR A 95 9.24 21.72 -3.20
CA TYR A 95 8.90 22.88 -2.37
C TYR A 95 10.13 23.51 -1.71
N GLN A 96 11.04 22.69 -1.19
CA GLN A 96 12.30 23.15 -0.60
C GLN A 96 13.16 23.87 -1.64
N TRP A 97 13.26 23.33 -2.86
CA TRP A 97 14.04 23.96 -3.94
C TRP A 97 13.49 25.32 -4.38
N GLN A 98 12.17 25.52 -4.32
CA GLN A 98 11.55 26.83 -4.62
C GLN A 98 11.70 27.86 -3.49
N SER A 99 12.06 27.41 -2.29
CA SER A 99 12.16 28.25 -1.09
C SER A 99 13.59 28.68 -0.77
N ALA A 100 14.58 28.12 -1.50
CA ALA A 100 16.00 28.44 -1.42
C ALA A 100 16.39 29.47 -2.49
#